data_AF-A0A1J5IZ84-F1
#
_entry.id   AF-A0A1J5IZ84-F1
#
_cell.length_a   1.000
_cell.length_b   1.000
_cell.length_c   1.000
_cell.angle_alpha   90.00
_cell.angle_beta   90.00
_cell.angle_gamma   90.00
#
_symmetry.space_group_name_H-M   'P 1'
#
loop_
_entity.id
_entity.type
_entity.pdbx_description
1 polymer ?
#
loop_
_entity_poly.entity_id
_entity_poly.type
_entity_poly.pdbx_seq_one_letter_code
_entity_poly.pdbx_strand_id
1 'polypeptide(L)'
;MHQVLNTLFVMTQGSYLHLERETLKLEVERQTKLRVPLHHIGGIVLFGNVMVSPFALHRCAEDGRSVALLTEQGRFKARLEGPQSGNVLLRRAQHQLLDNESRSVDLMRMIVAGKLQNCRAVLLRGAREAVSTESGECLRLAANSMAASLRALPKAEDADVLRGIEGQAAREYFGAFSSLIRTNCEAFSMNGRNRRPPRDRINALLSFLYALLTNECVSAIESVGLDPQVGYLHVLRPGRPALALDLMEEFRPLLADRLALTLINRQQIKPDDFEERPGGAVQMSDDARRTIIAAWQQRKQDEARHEQLGQSIPWALMPMVQGRLLARFIRGEANEYIPFMPR
;
A
#
# COMPACT_ATOMS: atom_id res chain seq x y z
N MET A 1 9.63 -0.40 17.25
CA MET A 1 8.97 0.92 17.42
C MET A 1 9.55 1.85 16.39
N HIS A 2 8.74 2.70 15.77
CA HIS A 2 9.21 3.65 14.76
C HIS A 2 8.55 5.01 15.00
N GLN A 3 9.31 6.10 14.90
CA GLN A 3 8.78 7.45 14.87
C GLN A 3 8.98 8.00 13.45
N VAL A 4 7.87 8.22 12.74
CA VAL A 4 7.90 8.71 11.35
C VAL A 4 6.85 9.81 11.21
N LEU A 5 7.25 10.96 10.65
CA LEU A 5 6.35 12.12 10.44
C LEU A 5 5.62 12.53 11.72
N ASN A 6 6.36 12.68 12.83
CA ASN A 6 5.82 12.98 14.16
C ASN A 6 4.75 11.98 14.64
N THR A 7 4.65 10.79 14.05
CA THR A 7 3.74 9.74 14.50
C THR A 7 4.53 8.63 15.17
N LEU A 8 4.09 8.22 16.36
CA LEU A 8 4.63 7.08 17.06
C LEU A 8 3.89 5.80 16.66
N PHE A 9 4.60 4.84 16.07
CA PHE A 9 4.09 3.50 15.78
C PHE A 9 4.55 2.51 16.85
N VAL A 10 3.59 1.95 17.59
CA VAL A 10 3.83 0.98 18.67
C VAL A 10 3.37 -0.40 18.21
N MET A 11 4.35 -1.25 17.90
CA MET A 11 4.11 -2.61 17.38
C MET A 11 4.50 -3.72 18.37
N THR A 12 5.14 -3.36 19.49
CA THR A 12 5.63 -4.32 20.48
C THR A 12 4.46 -4.82 21.33
N GLN A 13 4.17 -6.11 21.23
CA GLN A 13 3.06 -6.74 21.97
C GLN A 13 3.34 -6.77 23.48
N GLY A 14 2.27 -6.71 24.29
CA GLY A 14 2.37 -6.68 25.75
C GLY A 14 2.96 -5.38 26.30
N SER A 15 3.03 -4.33 25.48
CA SER A 15 3.54 -3.03 25.90
C SER A 15 2.46 -2.18 26.57
N TYR A 16 2.90 -1.32 27.49
CA TYR A 16 2.07 -0.34 28.18
C TYR A 16 2.56 1.07 27.86
N LEU A 17 1.77 1.82 27.11
CA LEU A 17 2.01 3.22 26.79
C LEU A 17 1.28 4.11 27.80
N HIS A 18 2.00 4.94 28.51
CA HIS A 18 1.41 5.87 29.46
C HIS A 18 2.13 7.21 29.42
N LEU A 19 1.43 8.24 29.88
CA LEU A 19 1.98 9.59 29.97
C LEU A 19 2.49 9.81 31.39
N GLU A 20 3.76 10.19 31.51
CA GLU A 20 4.35 10.69 32.74
C GLU A 20 4.76 12.14 32.54
N ARG A 21 4.03 13.05 33.20
CA ARG A 21 4.13 14.50 32.96
C ARG A 21 3.85 14.81 31.47
N GLU A 22 4.84 15.35 30.76
CA GLU A 22 4.75 15.69 29.32
C GLU A 22 5.52 14.69 28.44
N THR A 23 5.81 13.49 28.94
CA THR A 23 6.58 12.46 28.24
C THR A 23 5.80 11.16 28.13
N LEU A 24 5.58 10.69 26.90
CA LEU A 24 5.08 9.35 26.65
C LEU A 24 6.16 8.32 26.96
N LYS A 25 5.83 7.38 27.83
CA LYS A 25 6.67 6.24 28.18
C LYS A 25 6.04 4.96 27.65
N LEU A 26 6.85 4.15 26.98
CA LEU A 26 6.48 2.78 26.64
C LEU A 26 7.24 1.81 27.55
N GLU A 27 6.49 0.98 28.26
CA GLU A 27 7.03 -0.10 29.09
C GLU A 27 6.73 -1.46 28.48
N VAL A 28 7.68 -2.38 28.61
CA VAL A 28 7.52 -3.80 28.27
C VAL A 28 8.12 -4.57 29.44
N GLU A 29 7.35 -5.49 30.03
CA GLU A 29 7.79 -6.26 31.20
C GLU A 29 8.31 -5.38 32.35
N ARG A 30 7.63 -4.26 32.63
CA ARG A 30 7.98 -3.24 33.64
C ARG A 30 9.32 -2.53 33.41
N GLN A 31 9.91 -2.65 32.22
CA GLN A 31 11.09 -1.90 31.83
C GLN A 31 10.71 -0.83 30.81
N THR A 32 11.12 0.42 31.06
CA THR A 32 10.95 1.50 30.08
C THR A 32 11.81 1.24 28.85
N LYS A 33 11.17 1.04 27.70
CA LYS A 33 11.84 0.83 26.40
C LYS A 33 11.93 2.12 25.58
N LEU A 34 11.05 3.09 25.81
CA LEU A 34 11.01 4.35 25.08
C LEU A 34 10.53 5.50 25.96
N ARG A 35 11.09 6.69 25.76
CA ARG A 35 10.62 7.96 26.30
C ARG A 35 10.60 9.00 25.17
N VAL A 36 9.45 9.57 24.86
CA VAL A 36 9.32 10.65 23.86
C VAL A 36 8.50 11.80 24.42
N PRO A 37 8.98 13.05 24.34
CA PRO A 37 8.18 14.21 24.69
C PRO A 37 6.89 14.26 23.85
N LEU A 38 5.75 14.46 24.50
CA LEU A 38 4.44 14.41 23.83
C LEU A 38 4.31 15.47 22.73
N HIS A 39 4.90 16.65 22.92
CA HIS A 39 4.85 17.74 21.93
C HIS A 39 5.54 17.41 20.59
N HIS A 40 6.43 16.40 20.55
CA HIS A 40 7.02 15.90 19.30
C HIS A 40 6.10 14.90 18.55
N ILE A 41 4.99 14.46 19.15
CA ILE A 41 4.13 13.41 18.62
C ILE A 41 2.80 14.00 18.13
N GLY A 42 2.62 14.17 16.83
CA GLY A 42 1.34 14.56 16.21
C GLY A 42 0.27 13.47 16.20
N GLY A 43 0.62 12.19 16.43
CA GLY A 43 -0.34 11.09 16.47
C GLY A 43 0.28 9.76 16.86
N ILE A 44 -0.56 8.79 17.20
CA ILE A 44 -0.12 7.47 17.69
C ILE A 44 -0.87 6.37 16.94
N VAL A 45 -0.16 5.32 16.53
CA VAL A 45 -0.75 4.12 15.91
C VAL A 45 -0.31 2.90 16.71
N LEU A 46 -1.28 2.14 17.21
CA LEU A 46 -1.08 0.97 18.06
C LEU A 46 -1.48 -0.29 17.32
N PHE A 47 -0.62 -1.31 17.35
CA PHE A 47 -0.86 -2.59 16.69
C PHE A 47 -1.02 -3.71 17.71
N GLY A 48 -2.17 -4.36 17.70
CA GLY A 48 -2.42 -5.57 18.49
C GLY A 48 -2.61 -5.29 19.98
N ASN A 49 -2.00 -6.13 20.81
CA ASN A 49 -2.11 -6.10 22.26
C ASN A 49 -1.15 -5.05 22.87
N VAL A 50 -1.51 -3.77 22.71
CA VAL A 50 -0.83 -2.64 23.33
C VAL A 50 -1.81 -1.95 24.28
N MET A 51 -1.45 -1.86 25.55
CA MET A 51 -2.24 -1.16 26.56
C MET A 51 -1.88 0.33 26.56
N VAL A 52 -2.88 1.19 26.73
CA VAL A 52 -2.67 2.64 26.89
C VAL A 52 -3.38 3.15 28.12
N SER A 53 -2.73 4.02 28.89
CA SER A 53 -3.39 4.65 30.03
C SER A 53 -4.51 5.59 29.58
N PRO A 54 -5.67 5.61 30.25
CA PRO A 54 -6.75 6.56 29.94
C PRO A 54 -6.27 8.01 29.96
N PHE A 55 -5.37 8.37 30.88
CA PHE A 55 -4.79 9.71 30.96
C PHE A 55 -4.00 10.09 29.70
N ALA A 56 -3.23 9.16 29.12
CA ALA A 56 -2.55 9.41 27.85
C ALA A 56 -3.55 9.58 26.69
N LEU A 57 -4.63 8.79 26.67
CA LEU A 57 -5.69 8.93 25.66
C LEU A 57 -6.42 10.27 25.77
N HIS A 58 -6.81 10.68 26.98
CA HIS A 58 -7.48 11.96 27.22
C HIS A 58 -6.59 13.13 26.83
N ARG A 59 -5.31 13.11 27.21
CA ARG A 59 -4.38 14.17 26.83
C ARG A 59 -4.16 14.22 25.31
N CYS A 60 -4.07 13.07 24.64
CA CYS A 60 -4.02 13.04 23.18
C CYS A 60 -5.29 13.65 22.55
N ALA A 61 -6.46 13.31 23.10
CA ALA A 61 -7.74 13.87 22.66
C ALA A 61 -7.81 15.39 22.81
N GLU A 62 -7.42 15.92 23.97
CA GLU A 62 -7.36 17.37 24.27
C GLU A 62 -6.40 18.11 23.35
N ASP A 63 -5.22 17.54 23.09
CA ASP A 63 -4.20 18.11 22.20
C ASP A 63 -4.56 17.98 20.70
N GLY A 64 -5.67 17.33 20.35
CA GLY A 64 -6.06 17.06 18.95
C GLY A 64 -5.18 16.01 18.25
N ARG A 65 -4.52 15.14 19.01
CA ARG A 65 -3.67 14.04 18.52
C ARG A 65 -4.49 12.77 18.39
N SER A 66 -4.60 12.24 17.16
CA SER A 66 -5.34 11.00 16.93
C SER A 66 -4.58 9.78 17.44
N VAL A 67 -5.30 8.83 18.05
CA VAL A 67 -4.77 7.50 18.43
C VAL A 67 -5.51 6.43 17.63
N ALA A 68 -4.83 5.79 16.68
CA ALA A 68 -5.40 4.71 15.87
C ALA A 68 -5.11 3.33 16.50
N LEU A 69 -6.15 2.50 16.59
CA LEU A 69 -6.11 1.14 17.11
C LEU A 69 -6.26 0.14 15.96
N LEU A 70 -5.26 -0.71 15.79
CA LEU A 70 -5.19 -1.72 14.74
C LEU A 70 -5.02 -3.11 15.34
N THR A 71 -5.38 -4.15 14.59
CA THR A 71 -4.96 -5.52 14.94
C THR A 71 -3.44 -5.67 14.83
N GLU A 72 -2.90 -6.76 15.35
CA GLU A 72 -1.48 -7.10 15.19
C GLU A 72 -1.08 -7.17 13.70
N GLN A 73 -2.00 -7.63 12.85
CA GLN A 73 -1.81 -7.69 11.40
C GLN A 73 -2.03 -6.35 10.69
N GLY A 74 -2.30 -5.25 11.41
CA GLY A 74 -2.45 -3.90 10.82
C GLY A 74 -3.84 -3.55 10.32
N ARG A 75 -4.87 -4.39 10.60
CA ARG A 75 -6.25 -4.05 10.23
C ARG A 75 -6.80 -2.97 11.17
N PHE A 76 -7.29 -1.87 10.61
CA PHE A 76 -7.95 -0.81 11.38
C PHE A 76 -9.16 -1.32 12.16
N LYS A 77 -9.29 -0.85 13.41
CA LYS A 77 -10.40 -1.19 14.32
C LYS A 77 -11.14 0.04 14.78
N ALA A 78 -10.40 1.02 15.27
CA ALA A 78 -10.96 2.26 15.77
C ALA A 78 -9.92 3.36 15.73
N ARG A 79 -10.40 4.59 15.84
CA ARG A 79 -9.56 5.75 16.06
C ARG A 79 -10.19 6.60 17.14
N LEU A 80 -9.40 6.94 18.14
CA LEU A 80 -9.78 7.90 19.17
C LEU A 80 -9.35 9.29 18.72
N GLU A 81 -10.30 10.20 18.70
CA GLU A 81 -10.15 11.64 18.48
C GLU A 81 -10.89 12.36 19.61
N GLY A 82 -10.42 13.55 20.00
CA GLY A 82 -11.10 14.35 21.01
C GLY A 82 -12.41 14.96 20.54
N PRO A 83 -13.13 15.68 21.44
CA PRO A 83 -14.31 16.46 21.09
C PRO A 83 -14.03 17.38 19.90
N GLN A 84 -15.00 17.55 18.99
CA GLN A 84 -14.81 18.11 17.64
C GLN A 84 -13.85 19.32 17.59
N SER A 85 -12.60 19.06 17.18
CA SER A 85 -11.63 20.10 16.81
C SER A 85 -10.85 19.80 15.52
N GLY A 86 -10.97 18.60 14.91
CA GLY A 86 -10.19 18.34 13.69
C GLY A 86 -10.48 17.03 12.97
N ASN A 87 -11.31 17.10 11.92
CA ASN A 87 -11.13 16.32 10.67
C ASN A 87 -12.08 16.76 9.56
N VAL A 88 -13.09 17.59 9.87
CA VAL A 88 -13.98 18.15 8.85
C VAL A 88 -13.22 18.94 7.80
N LEU A 89 -12.15 19.66 8.18
CA LEU A 89 -11.34 20.42 7.24
C LEU A 89 -10.58 19.53 6.26
N LEU A 90 -10.01 18.41 6.72
CA LEU A 90 -9.33 17.46 5.83
C LEU A 90 -10.32 16.79 4.87
N ARG A 91 -11.46 16.31 5.37
CA ARG A 91 -12.48 15.70 4.51
C ARG A 91 -13.10 16.72 3.55
N ARG A 92 -13.36 17.95 4.02
CA ARG A 92 -13.80 19.05 3.16
C ARG A 92 -12.76 19.34 2.08
N ALA A 93 -11.47 19.40 2.42
CA ALA A 93 -10.40 19.59 1.45
C ALA A 93 -10.32 18.43 0.45
N GLN A 94 -10.56 17.19 0.89
CA GLN A 94 -10.65 16.02 0.02
C GLN A 94 -11.78 16.16 -1.00
N HIS A 95 -12.98 16.55 -0.57
CA HIS A 95 -14.11 16.80 -1.46
C HIS A 95 -13.86 18.00 -2.40
N GLN A 96 -13.32 19.10 -1.87
CA GLN A 96 -12.97 20.28 -2.68
C GLN A 96 -11.89 19.98 -3.73
N LEU A 97 -10.94 19.10 -3.42
CA LEU A 97 -9.93 18.65 -4.38
C LEU A 97 -10.56 17.77 -5.46
N LEU A 98 -11.52 16.91 -5.09
CA LEU A 98 -12.26 16.09 -6.07
C LEU A 98 -13.05 16.97 -7.04
N ASP A 99 -13.69 18.04 -6.54
CA ASP A 99 -14.47 18.99 -7.35
C ASP A 99 -13.57 19.93 -8.19
N ASN A 100 -12.26 19.98 -7.91
CA ASN A 100 -11.28 20.74 -8.70
C ASN A 100 -10.62 19.84 -9.74
N GLU A 101 -11.14 19.87 -10.97
CA GLU A 101 -10.70 19.01 -12.07
C GLU A 101 -9.18 19.08 -12.31
N SER A 102 -8.62 20.28 -12.45
CA SER A 102 -7.17 20.46 -12.71
C SER A 102 -6.31 19.83 -11.61
N ARG A 103 -6.61 20.10 -10.33
CA ARG A 103 -5.81 19.57 -9.22
C ARG A 103 -6.03 18.06 -9.00
N SER A 104 -7.23 17.56 -9.29
CA SER A 104 -7.55 16.13 -9.28
C SER A 104 -6.73 15.38 -10.34
N VAL A 105 -6.69 15.92 -11.57
CA VAL A 105 -5.86 15.40 -12.67
C VAL A 105 -4.38 15.41 -12.30
N ASP A 106 -3.90 16.44 -11.60
CA ASP A 106 -2.51 16.48 -11.12
C ASP A 106 -2.20 15.33 -10.16
N LEU A 107 -3.05 15.08 -9.16
CA LEU A 107 -2.88 13.97 -8.24
C LEU A 107 -2.97 12.62 -8.95
N MET A 108 -3.91 12.45 -9.88
CA MET A 108 -4.03 11.25 -10.71
C MET A 108 -2.74 11.00 -11.49
N ARG A 109 -2.15 12.04 -12.08
CA ARG A 109 -0.88 11.94 -12.81
C ARG A 109 0.25 11.45 -11.93
N MET A 110 0.34 11.95 -10.68
CA MET A 110 1.32 11.49 -9.70
C MET A 110 1.11 10.00 -9.38
N ILE A 111 -0.12 9.57 -9.08
CA ILE A 111 -0.46 8.16 -8.80
C ILE A 111 -0.07 7.24 -9.96
N VAL A 112 -0.44 7.61 -11.20
CA VAL A 112 -0.10 6.82 -12.40
C VAL A 112 1.41 6.79 -12.62
N ALA A 113 2.12 7.90 -12.42
CA ALA A 113 3.58 7.93 -12.52
C ALA A 113 4.24 6.94 -11.55
N GLY A 114 3.83 6.94 -10.28
CA GLY A 114 4.36 6.02 -9.27
C GLY A 114 4.14 4.55 -9.65
N LYS A 115 2.94 4.21 -10.11
CA LYS A 115 2.63 2.86 -10.62
C LYS A 115 3.56 2.45 -11.76
N LEU A 116 3.65 3.28 -12.81
CA LEU A 116 4.41 2.97 -14.01
C LEU A 116 5.91 2.84 -13.71
N GLN A 117 6.45 3.71 -12.86
CA GLN A 117 7.84 3.65 -12.41
C GLN A 117 8.13 2.33 -11.67
N ASN A 118 7.25 1.94 -10.74
CA ASN A 118 7.42 0.72 -9.96
C ASN A 118 7.21 -0.55 -10.78
N CYS A 119 6.22 -0.59 -11.68
CA CYS A 119 6.07 -1.66 -12.68
C CYS A 119 7.32 -1.80 -13.54
N ARG A 120 7.84 -0.68 -14.06
CA ARG A 120 9.06 -0.66 -14.88
C ARG A 120 10.27 -1.18 -14.11
N ALA A 121 10.42 -0.83 -12.84
CA ALA A 121 11.51 -1.33 -12.00
C ALA A 121 11.46 -2.85 -11.83
N VAL A 122 10.25 -3.42 -11.63
CA VAL A 122 10.04 -4.88 -11.58
C VAL A 122 10.42 -5.54 -12.91
N LEU A 123 9.95 -5.00 -14.04
CA LEU A 123 10.26 -5.53 -15.37
C LEU A 123 11.76 -5.50 -15.68
N LEU A 124 12.43 -4.37 -15.44
CA LEU A 124 13.88 -4.24 -15.67
C LEU A 124 14.69 -5.19 -14.80
N ARG A 125 14.29 -5.37 -13.55
CA ARG A 125 14.93 -6.35 -12.67
C ARG A 125 14.71 -7.77 -13.21
N GLY A 126 13.49 -8.11 -13.57
CA GLY A 126 13.17 -9.41 -14.17
C GLY A 126 13.95 -9.68 -15.45
N ALA A 127 14.13 -8.66 -16.30
CA ALA A 127 14.89 -8.78 -17.54
C ALA A 127 16.38 -9.11 -17.34
N ARG A 128 16.97 -8.65 -16.22
CA ARG A 128 18.35 -9.00 -15.83
C ARG A 128 18.46 -10.42 -15.28
N GLU A 129 17.39 -10.92 -14.68
CA GLU A 129 17.30 -12.24 -14.06
C GLU A 129 16.57 -13.26 -14.97
N ALA A 130 16.37 -12.94 -16.26
CA ALA A 130 15.57 -13.74 -17.17
C ALA A 130 16.28 -15.05 -17.55
N VAL A 131 15.50 -16.12 -17.72
CA VAL A 131 16.02 -17.47 -18.04
C VAL A 131 16.44 -17.58 -19.51
N SER A 132 15.80 -16.81 -20.40
CA SER A 132 16.08 -16.80 -21.84
C SER A 132 16.22 -15.37 -22.37
N THR A 133 16.96 -15.23 -23.48
CA THR A 133 17.11 -13.95 -24.19
C THR A 133 15.76 -13.38 -24.62
N GLU A 134 14.86 -14.23 -25.12
CA GLU A 134 13.51 -13.84 -25.56
C GLU A 134 12.68 -13.27 -24.41
N SER A 135 12.65 -13.95 -23.25
CA SER A 135 11.96 -13.43 -22.05
C SER A 135 12.57 -12.11 -21.60
N GLY A 136 13.90 -11.98 -21.65
CA GLY A 136 14.58 -10.73 -21.33
C GLY A 136 14.19 -9.58 -22.27
N GLU A 137 14.11 -9.83 -23.58
CA GLU A 137 13.68 -8.85 -24.59
C GLU A 137 12.21 -8.46 -24.40
N CYS A 138 11.31 -9.42 -24.17
CA CYS A 138 9.89 -9.15 -23.90
C CYS A 138 9.71 -8.20 -22.70
N LEU A 139 10.43 -8.45 -21.60
CA LEU A 139 10.41 -7.61 -20.40
C LEU A 139 11.00 -6.22 -20.66
N ARG A 140 12.08 -6.11 -21.45
CA ARG A 140 12.67 -4.81 -21.84
C ARG A 140 11.73 -4.00 -22.72
N LEU A 141 11.04 -4.62 -23.66
CA LEU A 141 10.05 -3.97 -24.51
C LEU A 141 8.90 -3.38 -23.68
N ALA A 142 8.32 -4.17 -22.76
CA ALA A 142 7.30 -3.67 -21.84
C ALA A 142 7.83 -2.52 -20.95
N ALA A 143 9.05 -2.64 -20.43
CA ALA A 143 9.69 -1.57 -19.64
C ALA A 143 9.96 -0.29 -20.44
N ASN A 144 10.25 -0.40 -21.73
CA ASN A 144 10.44 0.75 -22.62
C ASN A 144 9.11 1.43 -22.96
N SER A 145 8.04 0.65 -23.14
CA SER A 145 6.70 1.20 -23.31
C SER A 145 6.23 1.97 -22.06
N MET A 146 6.48 1.44 -20.86
CA MET A 146 6.27 2.17 -19.59
C MET A 146 7.02 3.50 -19.56
N ALA A 147 8.26 3.53 -20.05
CA ALA A 147 9.04 4.76 -20.13
C ALA A 147 8.44 5.76 -21.14
N ALA A 148 7.86 5.28 -22.24
CA ALA A 148 7.14 6.13 -23.19
C ALA A 148 5.86 6.71 -22.56
N SER A 149 5.06 5.90 -21.88
CA SER A 149 3.88 6.33 -21.14
C SER A 149 4.23 7.39 -20.08
N LEU A 150 5.32 7.19 -19.32
CA LEU A 150 5.82 8.19 -18.36
C LEU A 150 6.17 9.53 -19.02
N ARG A 151 6.75 9.54 -20.22
CA ARG A 151 7.02 10.77 -20.98
C ARG A 151 5.75 11.45 -21.51
N ALA A 152 4.67 10.69 -21.70
CA ALA A 152 3.39 11.21 -22.16
C ALA A 152 2.54 11.81 -21.02
N LEU A 153 2.70 11.35 -19.78
CA LEU A 153 1.90 11.79 -18.62
C LEU A 153 1.79 13.32 -18.45
N PRO A 154 2.84 14.14 -18.63
CA PRO A 154 2.72 15.60 -18.49
C PRO A 154 1.75 16.24 -19.49
N LYS A 155 1.48 15.58 -20.62
CA LYS A 155 0.56 16.07 -21.67
C LYS A 155 -0.87 15.56 -21.51
N ALA A 156 -1.14 14.71 -20.51
CA ALA A 156 -2.48 14.22 -20.23
C ALA A 156 -3.23 15.28 -19.39
N GLU A 157 -4.21 15.94 -20.01
CA GLU A 157 -4.94 17.08 -19.44
C GLU A 157 -6.26 16.69 -18.76
N ASP A 158 -6.77 15.47 -19.00
CA ASP A 158 -8.01 14.99 -18.40
C ASP A 158 -7.87 13.60 -17.76
N ALA A 159 -8.87 13.27 -16.94
CA ALA A 159 -8.91 12.04 -16.14
C ALA A 159 -9.03 10.76 -16.99
N ASP A 160 -9.71 10.82 -18.14
CA ASP A 160 -9.95 9.66 -18.98
C ASP A 160 -8.71 9.29 -19.81
N VAL A 161 -7.96 10.28 -20.29
CA VAL A 161 -6.63 10.06 -20.88
C VAL A 161 -5.69 9.41 -19.88
N LEU A 162 -5.66 9.88 -18.63
CA LEU A 162 -4.83 9.28 -17.58
C LEU A 162 -5.22 7.81 -17.30
N ARG A 163 -6.52 7.51 -17.22
CA ARG A 163 -7.01 6.13 -17.08
C ARG A 163 -6.68 5.27 -18.31
N GLY A 164 -6.72 5.85 -19.50
CA GLY A 164 -6.32 5.19 -20.74
C GLY A 164 -4.84 4.79 -20.73
N ILE A 165 -3.96 5.72 -20.32
CA ILE A 165 -2.52 5.47 -20.16
C ILE A 165 -2.28 4.37 -19.11
N GLU A 166 -2.93 4.46 -17.95
CA GLU A 166 -2.85 3.44 -16.90
C GLU A 166 -3.31 2.07 -17.39
N GLY A 167 -4.43 2.00 -18.10
CA GLY A 167 -4.99 0.76 -18.62
C GLY A 167 -4.11 0.11 -19.69
N GLN A 168 -3.54 0.90 -20.60
CA GLN A 168 -2.60 0.41 -21.60
C GLN A 168 -1.30 -0.10 -20.95
N ALA A 169 -0.74 0.68 -20.02
CA ALA A 169 0.42 0.26 -19.24
C ALA A 169 0.13 -1.06 -18.49
N ALA A 170 -1.02 -1.16 -17.81
CA ALA A 170 -1.40 -2.39 -17.11
C ALA A 170 -1.48 -3.58 -18.07
N ARG A 171 -2.07 -3.42 -19.26
CA ARG A 171 -2.13 -4.47 -20.28
C ARG A 171 -0.74 -4.97 -20.68
N GLU A 172 0.19 -4.06 -20.94
CA GLU A 172 1.57 -4.41 -21.32
C GLU A 172 2.33 -5.08 -20.18
N TYR A 173 2.22 -4.54 -18.96
CA TYR A 173 2.85 -5.12 -17.78
C TYR A 173 2.38 -6.56 -17.53
N PHE A 174 1.07 -6.78 -17.56
CA PHE A 174 0.51 -8.12 -17.34
C PHE A 174 0.69 -9.05 -18.55
N GLY A 175 0.80 -8.52 -19.76
CA GLY A 175 1.18 -9.29 -20.95
C GLY A 175 2.60 -9.85 -20.85
N ALA A 176 3.53 -9.08 -20.27
CA ALA A 176 4.92 -9.51 -20.04
C ALA A 176 5.12 -10.27 -18.70
N PHE A 177 4.09 -10.39 -17.87
CA PHE A 177 4.24 -10.91 -16.49
C PHE A 177 4.67 -12.37 -16.44
N SER A 178 4.17 -13.21 -17.37
CA SER A 178 4.57 -14.62 -17.46
C SER A 178 6.08 -14.79 -17.69
N SER A 179 6.72 -13.84 -18.38
CA SER A 179 8.19 -13.83 -18.59
C SER A 179 9.00 -13.53 -17.32
N LEU A 180 8.36 -13.08 -16.23
CA LEU A 180 8.99 -12.91 -14.91
C LEU A 180 9.06 -14.23 -14.11
N ILE A 181 8.38 -15.28 -14.58
CA ILE A 181 8.29 -16.57 -13.91
C ILE A 181 9.36 -17.51 -14.47
N ARG A 182 10.19 -18.02 -13.58
CA ARG A 182 11.38 -18.83 -13.90
C ARG A 182 11.17 -20.32 -13.69
N THR A 183 10.16 -20.68 -12.90
CA THR A 183 9.86 -22.05 -12.53
C THR A 183 8.39 -22.33 -12.78
N ASN A 184 8.05 -23.50 -13.33
CA ASN A 184 6.66 -23.89 -13.65
C ASN A 184 5.94 -22.85 -14.54
N CYS A 185 6.65 -22.21 -15.48
CA CYS A 185 6.15 -21.11 -16.30
C CYS A 185 4.91 -21.50 -17.13
N GLU A 186 4.83 -22.72 -17.64
CA GLU A 186 3.64 -23.19 -18.39
C GLU A 186 2.40 -23.28 -17.49
N ALA A 187 2.57 -23.82 -16.28
CA ALA A 187 1.48 -24.00 -15.31
C ALA A 187 1.05 -22.67 -14.65
N PHE A 188 1.98 -21.73 -14.53
CA PHE A 188 1.73 -20.34 -14.15
C PHE A 188 1.86 -19.43 -15.37
N SER A 189 0.97 -19.60 -16.33
CA SER A 189 0.79 -18.68 -17.43
C SER A 189 -0.39 -17.76 -17.18
N MET A 190 -0.30 -16.52 -17.68
CA MET A 190 -1.34 -15.50 -17.60
C MET A 190 -1.51 -14.84 -18.96
N ASN A 191 -2.76 -14.59 -19.33
CA ASN A 191 -3.11 -13.74 -20.47
C ASN A 191 -3.86 -12.49 -19.96
N GLY A 192 -3.11 -11.59 -19.33
CA GLY A 192 -3.66 -10.39 -18.71
C GLY A 192 -4.42 -10.64 -17.40
N ARG A 193 -4.92 -9.55 -16.79
CA ARG A 193 -5.63 -9.63 -15.51
C ARG A 193 -7.11 -10.00 -15.68
N ASN A 194 -7.53 -11.08 -15.05
CA ASN A 194 -8.92 -11.44 -14.78
C ASN A 194 -9.15 -11.50 -13.26
N ARG A 195 -10.36 -11.16 -12.78
CA ARG A 195 -10.59 -10.95 -11.34
C ARG A 195 -11.80 -11.70 -10.77
N ARG A 196 -12.86 -11.92 -11.56
CA ARG A 196 -14.16 -12.39 -11.04
C ARG A 196 -14.91 -13.27 -12.06
N PRO A 197 -14.80 -14.60 -11.98
CA PRO A 197 -13.78 -15.34 -11.20
C PRO A 197 -12.39 -15.25 -11.85
N PRO A 198 -11.29 -15.47 -11.09
CA PRO A 198 -9.99 -15.69 -11.70
C PRO A 198 -10.01 -17.00 -12.49
N ARG A 199 -9.39 -17.01 -13.69
CA ARG A 199 -9.39 -18.17 -14.59
C ARG A 199 -8.03 -18.85 -14.72
N ASP A 200 -7.05 -18.39 -13.96
CA ASP A 200 -5.71 -18.97 -13.92
C ASP A 200 -5.07 -18.75 -12.54
N ARG A 201 -4.02 -19.52 -12.27
CA ARG A 201 -3.34 -19.61 -10.96
C ARG A 201 -2.71 -18.28 -10.54
N ILE A 202 -2.08 -17.56 -11.48
CA ILE A 202 -1.49 -16.24 -11.22
C ILE A 202 -2.58 -15.26 -10.84
N ASN A 203 -3.69 -15.23 -11.59
CA ASN A 203 -4.75 -14.30 -11.33
C ASN A 203 -5.42 -14.56 -9.97
N ALA A 204 -5.54 -15.82 -9.55
CA ALA A 204 -6.01 -16.19 -8.21
C ALA A 204 -5.06 -15.69 -7.12
N LEU A 205 -3.75 -15.95 -7.26
CA LEU A 205 -2.71 -15.51 -6.32
C LEU A 205 -2.64 -13.98 -6.18
N LEU A 206 -2.54 -13.26 -7.30
CA LEU A 206 -2.47 -11.80 -7.31
C LEU A 206 -3.75 -11.18 -6.75
N SER A 207 -4.93 -11.75 -7.03
CA SER A 207 -6.19 -11.23 -6.48
C SER A 207 -6.24 -11.37 -4.95
N PHE A 208 -5.71 -12.48 -4.41
CA PHE A 208 -5.60 -12.67 -2.97
C PHE A 208 -4.64 -11.66 -2.33
N LEU A 209 -3.43 -11.49 -2.90
CA LEU A 209 -2.44 -10.52 -2.42
C LEU A 209 -2.93 -9.07 -2.54
N TYR A 210 -3.62 -8.71 -3.62
CA TYR A 210 -4.22 -7.38 -3.77
C TYR A 210 -5.34 -7.14 -2.77
N ALA A 211 -6.10 -8.16 -2.37
CA ALA A 211 -7.08 -8.02 -1.30
C ALA A 211 -6.41 -7.71 0.04
N LEU A 212 -5.31 -8.39 0.37
CA LEU A 212 -4.51 -8.08 1.56
C LEU A 212 -3.97 -6.64 1.52
N LEU A 213 -3.33 -6.25 0.42
CA LEU A 213 -2.80 -4.89 0.24
C LEU A 213 -3.89 -3.82 0.29
N THR A 214 -5.07 -4.08 -0.30
CA THR A 214 -6.20 -3.15 -0.24
C THR A 214 -6.60 -2.89 1.21
N ASN A 215 -6.65 -3.93 2.06
CA ASN A 215 -7.00 -3.77 3.47
C ASN A 215 -5.96 -2.94 4.24
N GLU A 216 -4.67 -3.07 3.92
CA GLU A 216 -3.61 -2.25 4.51
C GLU A 216 -3.76 -0.78 4.08
N CYS A 217 -4.02 -0.52 2.80
CA CYS A 217 -4.26 0.83 2.29
C CYS A 217 -5.53 1.46 2.86
N VAL A 218 -6.63 0.69 3.00
CA VAL A 218 -7.84 1.17 3.70
C VAL A 218 -7.50 1.59 5.12
N SER A 219 -6.80 0.72 5.85
CA SER A 219 -6.41 0.99 7.24
C SER A 219 -5.51 2.23 7.35
N ALA A 220 -4.61 2.42 6.37
CA ALA A 220 -3.76 3.61 6.29
C ALA A 220 -4.56 4.90 6.08
N ILE A 221 -5.49 4.91 5.12
CA ILE A 221 -6.35 6.05 4.80
C ILE A 221 -7.27 6.40 5.99
N GLU A 222 -7.88 5.39 6.62
CA GLU A 222 -8.73 5.60 7.81
C GLU A 222 -7.92 6.12 9.00
N SER A 223 -6.68 5.63 9.19
CA SER A 223 -5.83 6.08 10.30
C SER A 223 -5.54 7.58 10.25
N VAL A 224 -5.44 8.17 9.05
CA VAL A 224 -5.17 9.61 8.86
C VAL A 224 -6.44 10.46 8.77
N GLY A 225 -7.60 9.85 8.53
CA GLY A 225 -8.93 10.50 8.62
C GLY A 225 -9.57 10.90 7.31
N LEU A 226 -8.94 10.52 6.21
CA LEU A 226 -9.50 10.59 4.87
C LEU A 226 -10.62 9.56 4.72
N ASP A 227 -11.56 9.82 3.81
CA ASP A 227 -12.59 8.86 3.43
C ASP A 227 -12.04 7.87 2.39
N PRO A 228 -11.98 6.55 2.67
CA PRO A 228 -11.49 5.55 1.72
C PRO A 228 -12.26 5.48 0.40
N GLN A 229 -13.52 5.89 0.36
CA GLN A 229 -14.37 5.79 -0.84
C GLN A 229 -14.21 6.98 -1.80
N VAL A 230 -13.56 8.06 -1.36
CA VAL A 230 -13.37 9.29 -2.14
C VAL A 230 -12.00 9.28 -2.81
N GLY A 231 -11.89 8.53 -3.91
CA GLY A 231 -10.71 8.45 -4.77
C GLY A 231 -10.75 9.41 -5.96
N TYR A 232 -9.62 9.56 -6.63
CA TYR A 232 -9.38 10.46 -7.76
C TYR A 232 -9.17 9.66 -9.05
N LEU A 233 -8.24 8.69 -9.06
CA LEU A 233 -7.99 7.84 -10.23
C LEU A 233 -9.11 6.81 -10.40
N HIS A 234 -9.43 6.09 -9.33
CA HIS A 234 -10.57 5.17 -9.30
C HIS A 234 -11.87 5.91 -9.04
N VAL A 235 -12.87 5.64 -9.87
CA VAL A 235 -14.19 6.28 -9.82
C VAL A 235 -14.89 6.05 -8.48
N LEU A 236 -15.51 7.10 -7.97
CA LEU A 236 -16.36 7.11 -6.78
C LEU A 236 -17.56 6.16 -6.97
N ARG A 237 -17.61 5.10 -6.15
CA ARG A 237 -18.71 4.12 -6.16
C ARG A 237 -19.01 3.66 -4.73
N PRO A 238 -20.29 3.58 -4.32
CA PRO A 238 -20.65 3.09 -3.00
C PRO A 238 -20.03 1.73 -2.69
N GLY A 239 -19.43 1.59 -1.51
CA GLY A 239 -18.80 0.37 -1.02
C GLY A 239 -17.45 0.04 -1.64
N ARG A 240 -16.94 0.85 -2.58
CA ARG A 240 -15.60 0.68 -3.16
C ARG A 240 -14.62 1.65 -2.47
N PRO A 241 -13.54 1.17 -1.86
CA PRO A 241 -12.55 2.04 -1.22
C PRO A 241 -11.61 2.67 -2.28
N ALA A 242 -12.15 3.54 -3.12
CA ALA A 242 -11.47 4.12 -4.29
C ALA A 242 -10.14 4.79 -3.94
N LEU A 243 -10.07 5.58 -2.86
CA LEU A 243 -8.82 6.23 -2.44
C LEU A 243 -7.77 5.24 -1.97
N ALA A 244 -8.20 4.17 -1.28
CA ALA A 244 -7.28 3.10 -0.91
C ALA A 244 -6.75 2.37 -2.14
N LEU A 245 -7.56 2.20 -3.19
CA LEU A 245 -7.13 1.61 -4.45
C LEU A 245 -6.16 2.52 -5.22
N ASP A 246 -6.33 3.84 -5.12
CA ASP A 246 -5.41 4.86 -5.64
C ASP A 246 -4.06 4.78 -4.93
N LEU A 247 -4.06 4.87 -3.59
CA LEU A 247 -2.85 4.72 -2.77
C LEU A 247 -2.17 3.37 -3.03
N MET A 248 -2.94 2.30 -3.24
CA MET A 248 -2.41 0.98 -3.50
C MET A 248 -1.58 0.90 -4.80
N GLU A 249 -1.83 1.77 -5.80
CA GLU A 249 -1.17 1.67 -7.12
C GLU A 249 0.36 1.72 -7.04
N GLU A 250 0.93 2.54 -6.15
CA GLU A 250 2.38 2.63 -5.98
C GLU A 250 2.98 1.36 -5.34
N PHE A 251 2.18 0.60 -4.59
CA PHE A 251 2.64 -0.56 -3.84
C PHE A 251 2.45 -1.90 -4.54
N ARG A 252 1.48 -2.03 -5.46
CA ARG A 252 1.17 -3.32 -6.11
C ARG A 252 2.39 -4.02 -6.69
N PRO A 253 3.26 -3.35 -7.49
CA PRO A 253 4.39 -4.02 -8.10
C PRO A 253 5.43 -4.45 -7.06
N LEU A 254 5.56 -3.69 -5.97
CA LEU A 254 6.67 -3.79 -5.02
C LEU A 254 6.41 -4.78 -3.89
N LEU A 255 5.15 -4.85 -3.43
CA LEU A 255 4.70 -5.71 -2.34
C LEU A 255 4.03 -6.96 -2.87
N ALA A 256 2.95 -6.81 -3.63
CA ALA A 256 2.12 -7.95 -4.04
C ALA A 256 2.79 -8.73 -5.19
N ASP A 257 3.11 -8.07 -6.30
CA ASP A 257 3.59 -8.77 -7.50
C ASP A 257 4.94 -9.43 -7.25
N ARG A 258 5.89 -8.70 -6.65
CA ARG A 258 7.20 -9.27 -6.27
C ARG A 258 7.09 -10.42 -5.27
N LEU A 259 6.13 -10.38 -4.34
CA LEU A 259 5.91 -11.51 -3.44
C LEU A 259 5.34 -12.71 -4.20
N ALA A 260 4.37 -12.51 -5.09
CA ALA A 260 3.83 -13.57 -5.94
C ALA A 260 4.94 -14.25 -6.75
N LEU A 261 5.79 -13.45 -7.42
CA LEU A 261 6.94 -13.94 -8.17
C LEU A 261 7.93 -14.69 -7.28
N THR A 262 8.18 -14.19 -6.07
CA THR A 262 9.08 -14.86 -5.10
C THR A 262 8.54 -16.23 -4.70
N LEU A 263 7.25 -16.30 -4.35
CA LEU A 263 6.60 -17.54 -3.91
C LEU A 263 6.59 -18.60 -5.02
N ILE A 264 6.27 -18.20 -6.26
CA ILE A 264 6.28 -19.10 -7.42
C ILE A 264 7.72 -19.55 -7.74
N ASN A 265 8.65 -18.60 -7.89
CA ASN A 265 10.01 -18.92 -8.33
C ASN A 265 10.80 -19.73 -7.29
N ARG A 266 10.48 -19.58 -5.99
CA ARG A 266 11.03 -20.41 -4.91
C ARG A 266 10.23 -21.71 -4.66
N GLN A 267 9.23 -22.00 -5.48
CA GLN A 267 8.36 -23.18 -5.38
C GLN A 267 7.67 -23.33 -4.01
N GLN A 268 7.45 -22.21 -3.31
CA GLN A 268 6.67 -22.15 -2.07
C GLN A 268 5.17 -22.21 -2.36
N ILE A 269 4.78 -21.82 -3.57
CA ILE A 269 3.46 -22.02 -4.15
C ILE A 269 3.65 -22.75 -5.47
N LYS A 270 2.92 -23.86 -5.63
CA LYS A 270 3.06 -24.84 -6.72
C LYS A 270 1.75 -24.93 -7.53
N PRO A 271 1.77 -25.53 -8.73
CA PRO A 271 0.54 -25.69 -9.52
C PRO A 271 -0.57 -26.46 -8.79
N ASP A 272 -0.19 -27.46 -7.99
CA ASP A 272 -1.09 -28.34 -7.22
C ASP A 272 -1.76 -27.64 -6.03
N ASP A 273 -1.33 -26.43 -5.68
CA ASP A 273 -1.98 -25.59 -4.67
C ASP A 273 -3.29 -24.96 -5.18
N PHE A 274 -3.63 -25.20 -6.45
CA PHE A 274 -4.79 -24.63 -7.12
C PHE A 274 -5.67 -25.72 -7.74
N GLU A 275 -6.97 -25.55 -7.56
CA GLU A 275 -8.00 -26.43 -8.11
C GLU A 275 -8.85 -25.67 -9.12
N GLU A 276 -9.01 -26.23 -10.31
CA GLU A 276 -9.96 -25.74 -11.30
C GLU A 276 -11.36 -26.22 -10.96
N ARG A 277 -12.29 -25.29 -10.79
CA ARG A 277 -13.70 -25.56 -10.49
C ARG A 277 -14.53 -25.62 -11.77
N PRO A 278 -15.69 -26.30 -11.75
CA PRO A 278 -16.67 -26.21 -12.83
C PRO A 278 -16.95 -24.76 -13.22
N GLY A 279 -16.89 -24.45 -14.51
CA GLY A 279 -17.00 -23.08 -15.03
C GLY A 279 -15.68 -22.32 -15.21
N GLY A 280 -14.53 -22.99 -15.03
CA GLY A 280 -13.20 -22.44 -15.33
C GLY A 280 -12.68 -21.45 -14.28
N ALA A 281 -13.28 -21.43 -13.09
CA ALA A 281 -12.78 -20.65 -11.97
C ALA A 281 -11.62 -21.39 -11.29
N VAL A 282 -10.53 -20.68 -10.97
CA VAL A 282 -9.40 -21.26 -10.24
C VAL A 282 -9.49 -20.88 -8.76
N GLN A 283 -9.51 -21.90 -7.89
CA GLN A 283 -9.53 -21.73 -6.45
C GLN A 283 -8.20 -22.15 -5.84
N MET A 284 -7.74 -21.39 -4.86
CA MET A 284 -6.51 -21.67 -4.11
C MET A 284 -6.82 -22.45 -2.82
N SER A 285 -5.99 -23.45 -2.52
CA SER A 285 -6.11 -24.29 -1.32
C SER A 285 -5.97 -23.47 -0.02
N ASP A 286 -6.41 -24.04 1.10
CA ASP A 286 -6.24 -23.42 2.41
C ASP A 286 -4.78 -23.40 2.87
N ASP A 287 -4.01 -24.45 2.54
CA ASP A 287 -2.57 -24.52 2.84
C ASP A 287 -1.78 -23.44 2.11
N ALA A 288 -2.05 -23.26 0.82
CA ALA A 288 -1.46 -22.19 0.02
C ALA A 288 -1.79 -20.82 0.60
N ARG A 289 -3.05 -20.59 1.01
CA ARG A 289 -3.46 -19.35 1.70
C ARG A 289 -2.67 -19.11 2.99
N ARG A 290 -2.48 -20.13 3.82
CA ARG A 290 -1.66 -20.03 5.05
C ARG A 290 -0.21 -19.66 4.72
N THR A 291 0.39 -20.33 3.75
CA THR A 291 1.77 -20.04 3.28
C THR A 291 1.89 -18.60 2.79
N ILE A 292 0.94 -18.12 1.98
CA ILE A 292 0.94 -16.75 1.48
C ILE A 292 0.78 -15.73 2.62
N ILE A 293 -0.12 -15.98 3.57
CA ILE A 293 -0.31 -15.08 4.71
C ILE A 293 0.97 -14.99 5.54
N ALA A 294 1.63 -16.11 5.82
CA ALA A 294 2.90 -16.13 6.55
C ALA A 294 3.98 -15.34 5.80
N ALA A 295 4.12 -15.57 4.50
CA ALA A 295 5.08 -14.85 3.66
C ALA A 295 4.75 -13.34 3.55
N TRP A 296 3.47 -12.98 3.52
CA TRP A 296 3.01 -11.59 3.55
C TRP A 296 3.40 -10.89 4.86
N GLN A 297 3.19 -11.55 6.00
CA GLN A 297 3.60 -11.00 7.30
C GLN A 297 5.11 -10.85 7.40
N GLN A 298 5.89 -11.82 6.88
CA GLN A 298 7.35 -11.69 6.84
C GLN A 298 7.78 -10.52 5.95
N ARG A 299 7.20 -10.41 4.75
CA ARG A 299 7.49 -9.34 3.79
C ARG A 299 7.23 -7.95 4.37
N LYS A 300 6.22 -7.82 5.23
CA LYS A 300 5.88 -6.59 5.95
C LYS A 300 6.93 -6.16 6.98
N GLN A 301 7.71 -7.10 7.52
CA GLN A 301 8.77 -6.80 8.48
C GLN A 301 10.05 -6.30 7.81
N ASP A 302 10.29 -6.71 6.56
CA ASP A 302 11.39 -6.18 5.76
C ASP A 302 11.33 -4.65 5.70
N GLU A 303 12.48 -4.00 5.67
CA GLU A 303 12.55 -2.55 5.53
C GLU A 303 12.89 -2.12 4.10
N ALA A 304 12.47 -0.91 3.75
CA ALA A 304 12.92 -0.21 2.55
C ALA A 304 13.23 1.24 2.89
N ARG A 305 14.26 1.80 2.24
CA ARG A 305 14.59 3.21 2.39
C ARG A 305 13.51 4.07 1.74
N HIS A 306 12.96 5.00 2.50
CA HIS A 306 12.06 6.02 2.01
C HIS A 306 12.87 7.28 1.67
N GLU A 307 13.18 7.49 0.39
CA GLU A 307 14.09 8.54 -0.06
C GLU A 307 13.72 9.94 0.45
N GLN A 308 12.44 10.32 0.36
CA GLN A 308 11.99 11.63 0.81
C GLN A 308 12.16 11.88 2.32
N LEU A 309 12.21 10.80 3.11
CA LEU A 309 12.34 10.87 4.57
C LEU A 309 13.76 10.53 5.03
N GLY A 310 14.64 10.09 4.12
CA GLY A 310 16.02 9.74 4.42
C GLY A 310 16.22 8.55 5.35
N GLN A 311 15.19 7.73 5.61
CA GLN A 311 15.21 6.67 6.61
C GLN A 311 14.68 5.33 6.11
N SER A 312 15.14 4.24 6.74
CA SER A 312 14.62 2.88 6.51
C SER A 312 13.31 2.70 7.26
N ILE A 313 12.28 2.19 6.58
CA ILE A 313 10.93 2.01 7.13
C ILE A 313 10.45 0.59 6.81
N PRO A 314 9.91 -0.14 7.79
CA PRO A 314 9.25 -1.43 7.53
C PRO A 314 8.12 -1.29 6.51
N TRP A 315 8.00 -2.27 5.63
CA TRP A 315 6.92 -2.31 4.64
C TRP A 315 5.52 -2.25 5.27
N ALA A 316 5.36 -2.78 6.49
CA ALA A 316 4.14 -2.66 7.28
C ALA A 316 3.67 -1.22 7.49
N LEU A 317 4.59 -0.25 7.56
CA LEU A 317 4.29 1.15 7.82
C LEU A 317 4.21 2.00 6.55
N MET A 318 4.70 1.48 5.41
CA MET A 318 4.82 2.26 4.18
C MET A 318 3.49 2.85 3.70
N PRO A 319 2.37 2.10 3.63
CA PRO A 319 1.07 2.67 3.26
C PRO A 319 0.60 3.76 4.22
N MET A 320 0.88 3.62 5.53
CA MET A 320 0.50 4.62 6.53
C MET A 320 1.33 5.91 6.43
N VAL A 321 2.60 5.79 6.07
CA VAL A 321 3.47 6.94 5.82
C VAL A 321 2.98 7.69 4.57
N GLN A 322 2.72 6.97 3.48
CA GLN A 322 2.23 7.55 2.24
C GLN A 322 0.81 8.13 2.36
N GLY A 323 -0.08 7.47 3.11
CA GLY A 323 -1.38 8.03 3.46
C GLY A 323 -1.30 9.37 4.20
N ARG A 324 -0.29 9.56 5.06
CA ARG A 324 -0.04 10.86 5.72
C ARG A 324 0.49 11.90 4.74
N LEU A 325 1.42 11.54 3.86
CA LEU A 325 1.95 12.45 2.83
C LEU A 325 0.83 12.89 1.88
N LEU A 326 -0.04 11.96 1.48
CA LEU A 326 -1.25 12.26 0.70
C LEU A 326 -2.19 13.20 1.45
N ALA A 327 -2.44 12.96 2.74
CA ALA A 327 -3.27 13.86 3.56
C ALA A 327 -2.69 15.29 3.63
N ARG A 328 -1.36 15.44 3.74
CA ARG A 328 -0.69 16.76 3.72
C ARG A 328 -0.90 17.47 2.38
N PHE A 329 -0.76 16.76 1.26
CA PHE A 329 -1.04 17.30 -0.07
C PHE A 329 -2.51 17.74 -0.20
N ILE A 330 -3.46 16.91 0.24
CA ILE A 330 -4.90 17.21 0.18
C ILE A 330 -5.24 18.48 0.97
N ARG A 331 -4.60 18.70 2.12
CA ARG A 331 -4.77 19.94 2.91
C ARG A 331 -4.11 21.17 2.31
N GLY A 332 -3.28 21.02 1.28
CA GLY A 332 -2.45 22.10 0.74
C GLY A 332 -1.21 22.41 1.57
N GLU A 333 -0.82 21.52 2.49
CA GLU A 333 0.43 21.65 3.27
C GLU A 333 1.67 21.22 2.47
N ALA A 334 1.46 20.57 1.31
CA ALA A 334 2.50 20.17 0.37
C ALA A 334 2.04 20.49 -1.06
N ASN A 335 2.97 20.99 -1.89
CA ASN A 335 2.68 21.35 -3.28
C ASN A 335 2.48 20.12 -4.18
N GLU A 336 3.14 19.01 -3.85
CA GLU A 336 3.12 17.77 -4.62
C GLU A 336 3.01 16.56 -3.70
N TYR A 337 2.32 15.54 -4.17
CA TYR A 337 2.37 14.20 -3.61
C TYR A 337 3.35 13.37 -4.44
N ILE A 338 4.40 12.84 -3.80
CA ILE A 338 5.41 12.05 -4.49
C ILE A 338 5.19 10.59 -4.09
N PRO A 339 4.81 9.72 -5.04
CA PRO A 339 4.61 8.32 -4.77
C PRO A 339 5.88 7.63 -4.26
N PHE A 340 5.70 6.56 -3.48
CA PHE A 340 6.80 5.74 -3.01
C PHE A 340 7.51 5.05 -4.17
N MET A 341 8.84 5.20 -4.21
CA MET A 341 9.73 4.48 -5.13
C MET A 341 10.94 3.94 -4.35
N PRO A 342 11.21 2.63 -4.40
CA PRO A 342 12.43 2.06 -3.84
C PRO A 342 13.59 2.25 -4.81
N ARG A 343 14.79 2.47 -4.29
CA ARG A 343 16.03 2.39 -5.07
C ARG A 343 16.51 0.96 -5.27
#